data_AF-A0A3C1FJS9-F1
#
_entry.id   AF-A0A3C1FJS9-F1
#
_cell.length_a   1.000
_cell.length_b   1.000
_cell.length_c   1.000
_cell.angle_alpha   90.00
_cell.angle_beta   90.00
_cell.angle_gamma   90.00
#
_symmetry.space_group_name_H-M   'P 1'
#
loop_
_entity.id
_entity.type
_entity.pdbx_description
1 polymer ?
#
loop_
_entity_poly.entity_id
_entity_poly.type
_entity_poly.pdbx_seq_one_letter_code
_entity_poly.pdbx_strand_id
1 'polypeptide(L)'
;QAREEQARSLPDWLARPAPAEPDPPAPLAPSRPTGEEPATFSPRSSDDRQRFQRGRLVHHLLQYLPDLAPQAREAAARRYLGQAGHGLDAAAVAALVQETLSIMNAPAFAPLFGPDSQAEVPLAGLVPALGPASGPGKAIAGQIDRLCVLPDQLLIVDYKTNRPAPRDPAAVPEA
;
A
#
# COMPACT_ATOMS: atom_id res chain seq x y z
N GLN A 1 -0.98 -68.54 -32.38
CA GLN A 1 -0.09 -67.57 -31.71
C GLN A 1 -0.94 -66.81 -30.71
N ALA A 2 -0.76 -67.07 -29.42
CA ALA A 2 -1.55 -66.50 -28.33
C ALA A 2 -1.00 -65.11 -27.96
N ARG A 3 -1.88 -64.10 -27.91
CA ARG A 3 -1.56 -62.77 -27.37
C ARG A 3 -1.79 -62.84 -25.86
N GLU A 4 -0.73 -62.79 -25.07
CA GLU A 4 -0.81 -62.55 -23.63
C GLU A 4 -1.15 -61.08 -23.38
N GLU A 5 -2.37 -60.83 -22.90
CA GLU A 5 -2.76 -59.55 -22.32
C GLU A 5 -2.09 -59.41 -20.94
N GLN A 6 -0.95 -58.74 -20.90
CA GLN A 6 -0.38 -58.28 -19.63
C GLN A 6 -1.29 -57.18 -19.05
N ALA A 7 -2.07 -57.55 -18.04
CA ALA A 7 -2.80 -56.60 -17.21
C ALA A 7 -1.80 -55.63 -16.56
N ARG A 8 -1.67 -54.43 -17.11
CA ARG A 8 -0.94 -53.34 -16.46
C ARG A 8 -1.67 -52.98 -15.18
N SER A 9 -1.06 -53.27 -14.04
CA SER A 9 -1.54 -52.78 -12.75
C SER A 9 -1.54 -51.25 -12.78
N LEU A 10 -2.68 -50.67 -12.43
CA LEU A 10 -2.82 -49.23 -12.35
C LEU A 10 -1.96 -48.70 -11.20
N PRO A 11 -1.24 -47.58 -11.38
CA PRO A 11 -0.50 -46.94 -10.31
C PRO A 11 -1.39 -46.58 -9.11
N ASP A 12 -0.91 -46.82 -7.90
CA ASP A 12 -1.64 -46.60 -6.64
C ASP A 12 -2.15 -45.16 -6.45
N TRP A 13 -1.51 -44.18 -7.10
CA TRP A 13 -1.92 -42.77 -7.02
C TRP A 13 -3.26 -42.48 -7.69
N LEU A 14 -3.74 -43.35 -8.60
CA LEU A 14 -5.06 -43.20 -9.24
C LEU A 14 -6.22 -43.53 -8.29
N ALA A 15 -5.98 -44.34 -7.26
CA ALA A 15 -6.98 -44.70 -6.25
C ALA A 15 -6.90 -43.81 -5.00
N ARG A 16 -5.91 -42.93 -4.92
CA ARG A 16 -5.78 -41.99 -3.80
C ARG A 16 -6.72 -40.80 -4.02
N PRO A 17 -7.61 -40.50 -3.05
CA PRO A 17 -8.38 -39.27 -3.10
C PRO A 17 -7.42 -38.08 -3.17
N ALA A 18 -7.77 -37.09 -4.01
CA ALA A 18 -7.01 -35.85 -4.08
C ALA A 18 -6.95 -35.19 -2.69
N PRO A 19 -5.83 -34.55 -2.31
CA PRO A 19 -5.78 -33.72 -1.11
C PRO A 19 -6.90 -32.69 -1.15
N ALA A 20 -7.48 -32.37 0.00
CA ALA A 20 -8.44 -31.28 0.10
C ALA A 20 -7.79 -29.99 -0.44
N GLU A 21 -8.50 -29.30 -1.32
CA GLU A 21 -8.07 -27.99 -1.79
C GLU A 21 -7.96 -27.07 -0.57
N PRO A 22 -6.78 -26.47 -0.29
CA PRO A 22 -6.65 -25.58 0.84
C PRO A 22 -7.61 -24.41 0.63
N ASP A 23 -8.48 -24.16 1.62
CA ASP A 23 -9.33 -22.98 1.60
C ASP A 23 -8.42 -21.76 1.39
N PRO A 24 -8.66 -20.95 0.33
CA PRO A 24 -7.87 -19.76 0.11
C PRO A 24 -8.02 -18.90 1.37
N PRO A 25 -6.93 -18.60 2.10
CA PRO A 25 -7.05 -17.76 3.27
C PRO A 25 -7.58 -16.43 2.77
N ALA A 26 -8.72 -15.97 3.30
CA ALA A 26 -9.21 -14.63 3.01
C ALA A 26 -8.06 -13.66 3.30
N PRO A 27 -7.49 -12.98 2.27
CA PRO A 27 -6.26 -12.25 2.48
C PRO A 27 -6.51 -11.13 3.48
N LEU A 28 -5.69 -11.05 4.52
CA LEU A 28 -5.69 -9.86 5.36
C LEU A 28 -5.13 -8.71 4.52
N ALA A 29 -5.96 -7.71 4.27
CA ALA A 29 -5.52 -6.46 3.71
C ALA A 29 -4.89 -5.63 4.84
N PRO A 30 -3.64 -5.15 4.71
CA PRO A 30 -3.04 -4.24 5.69
C PRO A 30 -3.89 -2.98 5.94
N SER A 31 -4.69 -2.58 4.95
CA SER A 31 -5.65 -1.48 5.01
C SER A 31 -6.99 -1.83 5.71
N ARG A 32 -7.17 -3.07 6.17
CA ARG A 32 -8.29 -3.51 7.01
C ARG A 32 -7.77 -4.44 8.12
N PRO A 33 -7.17 -3.90 9.19
CA PRO A 33 -6.80 -4.70 10.34
C PRO A 33 -8.04 -5.37 10.94
N THR A 34 -7.99 -6.69 11.12
CA THR A 34 -9.00 -7.44 11.88
C THR A 34 -8.81 -7.14 13.37
N GLY A 35 -9.42 -6.06 13.85
CA GLY A 35 -9.44 -5.61 15.24
C GLY A 35 -10.31 -4.36 15.37
N GLU A 36 -10.94 -4.16 16.53
CA GLU A 36 -11.62 -2.90 16.82
C GLU A 36 -10.59 -1.77 16.77
N GLU A 37 -10.68 -0.92 15.74
CA GLU A 37 -9.91 0.32 15.70
C GLU A 37 -10.21 1.11 16.99
N PRO A 38 -9.20 1.59 17.74
CA PRO A 38 -9.46 2.59 18.77
C PRO A 38 -10.13 3.78 18.07
N ALA A 39 -11.35 4.09 18.51
CA ALA A 39 -12.31 4.99 17.84
C ALA A 39 -11.66 5.95 16.85
N THR A 40 -11.61 5.57 15.57
CA THR A 40 -11.39 6.54 14.50
C THR A 40 -12.51 7.57 14.66
N PHE A 41 -12.15 8.84 14.80
CA PHE A 41 -13.13 9.91 14.86
C PHE A 41 -14.11 9.73 13.70
N SER A 42 -15.37 9.46 14.07
CA SER A 42 -16.42 9.10 13.12
C SER A 42 -16.48 10.16 12.01
N PRO A 43 -16.61 9.79 10.71
CA PRO A 43 -16.56 10.69 9.55
C PRO A 43 -17.73 11.71 9.45
N ARG A 44 -18.30 12.12 10.57
CA ARG A 44 -19.53 12.91 10.69
C ARG A 44 -19.25 14.40 10.88
N SER A 45 -18.00 14.84 11.09
CA SER A 45 -17.65 16.26 11.14
C SER A 45 -17.22 16.78 9.75
N SER A 46 -17.52 18.05 9.44
CA SER A 46 -17.10 18.69 8.19
C SER A 46 -15.58 18.85 8.09
N ASP A 47 -14.92 19.06 9.23
CA ASP A 47 -13.47 19.25 9.33
C ASP A 47 -12.71 17.95 8.99
N ASP A 48 -13.24 16.78 9.39
CA ASP A 48 -12.64 15.49 9.04
C ASP A 48 -12.72 15.21 7.53
N ARG A 49 -13.85 15.53 6.88
CA ARG A 49 -13.99 15.32 5.43
C ARG A 49 -12.98 16.13 4.63
N GLN A 50 -12.72 17.38 5.02
CA GLN A 50 -11.70 18.20 4.37
C GLN A 50 -10.29 17.65 4.60
N ARG A 51 -9.99 17.15 5.80
CA ARG A 51 -8.70 16.50 6.10
C ARG A 51 -8.48 15.22 5.29
N PHE A 52 -9.48 14.35 5.21
CA PHE A 52 -9.42 13.14 4.38
C PHE A 52 -9.24 13.47 2.90
N GLN A 53 -9.97 14.46 2.40
CA GLN A 53 -9.84 14.91 1.01
C GLN A 53 -8.44 15.46 0.74
N ARG A 54 -7.94 16.35 1.60
CA ARG A 54 -6.58 16.89 1.53
C ARG A 54 -5.54 15.77 1.46
N GLY A 55 -5.67 14.79 2.34
CA GLY A 55 -4.77 13.64 2.40
C GLY A 55 -4.73 12.85 1.10
N ARG A 56 -5.90 12.54 0.53
CA ARG A 56 -6.01 11.87 -0.77
C ARG A 56 -5.38 12.67 -1.90
N LEU A 57 -5.51 14.00 -1.89
CA LEU A 57 -4.91 14.85 -2.92
C LEU A 57 -3.39 14.85 -2.85
N VAL A 58 -2.81 15.00 -1.65
CA VAL A 58 -1.36 14.95 -1.46
C VAL A 58 -0.82 13.57 -1.81
N HIS A 59 -1.46 12.49 -1.36
CA HIS A 59 -1.11 11.11 -1.71
C HIS A 59 -1.01 10.93 -3.23
N HIS A 60 -2.07 11.33 -3.94
CA HIS A 60 -2.12 11.23 -5.40
C HIS A 60 -1.00 12.04 -6.07
N LEU A 61 -0.67 13.23 -5.57
CA LEU A 61 0.45 13.99 -6.12
C LEU A 61 1.79 13.30 -5.86
N LEU A 62 2.03 12.78 -4.65
CA LEU A 62 3.26 12.05 -4.31
C LEU A 62 3.39 10.72 -5.06
N GLN A 63 2.27 10.13 -5.48
CA GLN A 63 2.23 8.96 -6.34
C GLN A 63 2.74 9.26 -7.75
N TYR A 64 2.17 10.28 -8.43
CA TYR A 64 2.37 10.47 -9.88
C TYR A 64 3.37 11.57 -10.28
N LEU A 65 3.58 12.60 -9.45
CA LEU A 65 4.52 13.67 -9.80
C LEU A 65 5.97 13.18 -9.99
N PRO A 66 6.49 12.18 -9.25
CA PRO A 66 7.85 11.69 -9.45
C PRO A 66 8.13 11.21 -10.88
N ASP A 67 7.14 10.65 -11.55
CA ASP A 67 7.24 10.13 -12.94
C ASP A 67 7.34 11.25 -13.99
N LEU A 68 7.07 12.49 -13.60
CA LEU A 68 7.20 13.66 -14.46
C LEU A 68 8.58 14.29 -14.35
N ALA A 69 9.06 14.86 -15.45
CA ALA A 69 10.25 15.71 -15.46
C ALA A 69 10.11 16.85 -14.43
N PRO A 70 11.17 17.20 -13.68
CA PRO A 70 11.09 18.18 -12.58
C PRO A 70 10.42 19.51 -12.96
N GLN A 71 10.67 20.00 -14.17
CA GLN A 71 10.13 21.26 -14.69
C GLN A 71 8.62 21.20 -14.96
N ALA A 72 8.05 20.01 -15.18
CA ALA A 72 6.64 19.81 -15.46
C ALA A 72 5.79 19.59 -14.19
N ARG A 73 6.42 19.24 -13.07
CA ARG A 73 5.74 18.81 -11.84
C ARG A 73 4.82 19.89 -11.26
N GLU A 74 5.30 21.12 -11.15
CA GLU A 74 4.51 22.21 -10.58
C GLU A 74 3.25 22.51 -11.41
N ALA A 75 3.41 22.63 -12.73
CA ALA A 75 2.30 22.88 -13.64
C ALA A 75 1.28 21.73 -13.60
N ALA A 76 1.74 20.48 -13.56
CA ALA A 76 0.88 19.30 -13.44
C ALA A 76 0.11 19.29 -12.11
N ALA A 77 0.78 19.59 -10.98
CA ALA A 77 0.16 19.65 -9.66
C ALA A 77 -0.93 20.73 -9.59
N ARG A 78 -0.65 21.94 -10.11
CA ARG A 78 -1.63 23.04 -10.20
C ARG A 78 -2.84 22.65 -11.04
N ARG A 79 -2.61 22.02 -12.20
CA ARG A 79 -3.68 21.59 -13.10
C ARG A 79 -4.57 20.51 -12.47
N TYR A 80 -3.98 19.56 -11.76
CA TYR A 80 -4.73 18.53 -11.04
C TYR A 80 -5.56 19.13 -9.90
N LEU A 81 -4.93 19.86 -8.99
CA LEU A 81 -5.59 20.45 -7.82
C LEU A 81 -6.64 21.52 -8.17
N GLY A 82 -6.48 22.21 -9.31
CA GLY A 82 -7.42 23.21 -9.79
C GLY A 82 -8.70 22.65 -10.41
N GLN A 83 -8.88 21.33 -10.48
CA GLN A 83 -10.12 20.72 -10.96
C GLN A 83 -11.29 21.08 -10.03
N ALA A 84 -12.42 21.50 -10.61
CA ALA A 84 -13.61 21.93 -9.85
C ALA A 84 -14.13 20.85 -8.88
N GLY A 85 -13.94 19.57 -9.20
CA GLY A 85 -14.32 18.43 -8.35
C GLY A 85 -13.57 18.37 -7.00
N HIS A 86 -12.50 19.13 -6.83
CA HIS A 86 -11.78 19.22 -5.56
C HIS A 86 -12.28 20.35 -4.65
N GLY A 87 -13.04 21.32 -5.17
CA GLY A 87 -13.58 22.41 -4.36
C GLY A 87 -12.52 23.27 -3.65
N LEU A 88 -11.31 23.36 -4.21
CA LEU A 88 -10.21 24.17 -3.67
C LEU A 88 -10.21 25.57 -4.28
N ASP A 89 -9.93 26.58 -3.45
CA ASP A 89 -9.62 27.91 -3.94
C ASP A 89 -8.14 28.02 -4.40
N ALA A 90 -7.79 29.13 -5.04
CA ALA A 90 -6.45 29.34 -5.57
C ALA A 90 -5.36 29.33 -4.49
N ALA A 91 -5.68 29.78 -3.27
CA ALA A 91 -4.74 29.81 -2.16
C ALA A 91 -4.46 28.40 -1.63
N ALA A 92 -5.50 27.59 -1.48
CA ALA A 92 -5.39 26.19 -1.08
C ALA A 92 -4.63 25.34 -2.11
N VAL A 93 -4.88 25.57 -3.41
CA VAL A 93 -4.10 24.94 -4.49
C VAL A 93 -2.62 25.32 -4.36
N ALA A 94 -2.30 26.61 -4.23
CA ALA A 94 -0.92 27.05 -4.11
C ALA A 94 -0.21 26.46 -2.88
N ALA A 95 -0.89 26.40 -1.74
CA ALA A 95 -0.36 25.83 -0.51
C ALA A 95 -0.04 24.32 -0.67
N LEU A 96 -0.97 23.55 -1.24
CA LEU A 96 -0.79 22.11 -1.46
C LEU A 96 0.32 21.79 -2.46
N VAL A 97 0.44 22.58 -3.53
CA VAL A 97 1.54 22.45 -4.50
C VAL A 97 2.88 22.67 -3.81
N GLN A 98 3.01 23.77 -3.07
CA GLN A 98 4.26 24.11 -2.38
C GLN A 98 4.67 23.06 -1.36
N GLU A 99 3.72 22.60 -0.54
CA GLU A 99 3.95 21.55 0.45
C GLU A 99 4.41 20.25 -0.20
N THR A 100 3.69 19.79 -1.23
CA THR A 100 4.01 18.55 -1.93
C THR A 100 5.39 18.61 -2.58
N LEU A 101 5.70 19.69 -3.29
CA LEU A 101 7.01 19.87 -3.93
C LEU A 101 8.13 20.00 -2.90
N SER A 102 7.87 20.62 -1.74
CA SER A 102 8.85 20.71 -0.65
C SER A 102 9.20 19.33 -0.10
N ILE A 103 8.21 18.44 0.07
CA ILE A 103 8.46 17.04 0.47
C ILE A 103 9.29 16.33 -0.61
N MET A 104 8.89 16.46 -1.88
CA MET A 104 9.58 15.78 -2.98
C MET A 104 11.03 16.23 -3.17
N ASN A 105 11.30 17.51 -2.93
CA ASN A 105 12.62 18.11 -3.12
C ASN A 105 13.47 18.10 -1.84
N ALA A 106 12.94 17.59 -0.72
CA ALA A 106 13.70 17.46 0.51
C ALA A 106 14.86 16.45 0.31
N PRO A 107 16.12 16.83 0.57
CA PRO A 107 17.27 15.93 0.34
C PRO A 107 17.16 14.59 1.09
N ALA A 108 16.55 14.61 2.28
CA ALA A 108 16.31 13.40 3.08
C ALA A 108 15.38 12.38 2.39
N PHE A 109 14.54 12.82 1.47
CA PHE A 109 13.58 11.98 0.74
C PHE A 109 13.97 11.77 -0.72
N ALA A 110 15.14 12.26 -1.15
CA ALA A 110 15.59 12.15 -2.54
C ALA A 110 15.56 10.71 -3.09
N PRO A 111 15.98 9.66 -2.35
CA PRO A 111 15.87 8.29 -2.84
C PRO A 111 14.42 7.85 -3.13
N LEU A 112 13.45 8.35 -2.36
CA LEU A 112 12.04 7.99 -2.51
C LEU A 112 11.44 8.51 -3.81
N PHE A 113 11.97 9.57 -4.40
CA PHE A 113 11.42 10.16 -5.62
C PHE A 113 12.37 10.02 -6.82
N GLY A 114 13.33 9.10 -6.71
CA GLY A 114 14.26 8.70 -7.76
C GLY A 114 13.77 7.51 -8.61
N PRO A 115 14.57 7.08 -9.59
CA PRO A 115 14.19 6.04 -10.56
C PRO A 115 14.06 4.63 -9.94
N ASP A 116 14.74 4.38 -8.82
CA ASP A 116 14.71 3.08 -8.12
C ASP A 116 13.51 2.96 -7.15
N SER A 117 12.54 3.86 -7.27
CA SER A 117 11.36 3.96 -6.42
C SER A 117 10.09 3.74 -7.23
N GLN A 118 9.21 2.89 -6.70
CA GLN A 118 7.94 2.53 -7.30
C GLN A 118 6.81 2.89 -6.36
N ALA A 119 5.78 3.54 -6.89
CA ALA A 119 4.55 3.80 -6.14
C ALA A 119 3.58 2.63 -6.25
N GLU A 120 2.68 2.48 -5.28
CA GLU A 120 1.54 1.56 -5.32
C GLU A 120 1.93 0.09 -5.59
N VAL A 121 3.01 -0.38 -4.96
CA VAL A 121 3.55 -1.72 -5.21
C VAL A 121 2.66 -2.78 -4.57
N PRO A 122 2.09 -3.72 -5.36
CA PRO A 122 1.31 -4.82 -4.81
C PRO A 122 2.23 -5.81 -4.09
N LEU A 123 1.78 -6.28 -2.92
CA LEU A 123 2.48 -7.28 -2.11
C LEU A 123 1.51 -8.41 -1.78
N ALA A 124 1.91 -9.66 -2.03
CA ALA A 124 1.18 -10.84 -1.58
C ALA A 124 2.17 -11.87 -1.01
N GLY A 125 1.75 -12.60 0.02
CA GLY A 125 2.60 -13.60 0.64
C GLY A 125 1.86 -14.47 1.65
N LEU A 126 2.51 -15.56 2.06
CA LEU A 126 2.05 -16.42 3.14
C LEU A 126 2.91 -16.13 4.37
N VAL A 127 2.29 -15.66 5.44
CA VAL A 127 2.93 -15.52 6.75
C VAL A 127 2.79 -16.85 7.48
N PRO A 128 3.90 -17.54 7.80
CA PRO A 128 3.82 -18.79 8.55
C PRO A 128 3.33 -18.53 9.97
N ALA A 129 2.79 -19.57 10.62
CA ALA A 129 2.46 -19.49 12.03
C ALA A 129 3.74 -19.18 12.84
N LEU A 130 3.73 -18.11 13.63
CA LEU A 130 4.86 -17.66 14.45
C LEU A 130 4.91 -18.35 15.83
N GLY A 131 4.20 -19.47 15.98
CA GLY A 131 4.10 -20.24 17.21
C GLY A 131 2.67 -20.72 17.49
N PRO A 132 2.47 -21.45 18.59
CA PRO A 132 1.18 -22.06 18.93
C PRO A 132 0.04 -21.05 19.11
N ALA A 133 0.39 -19.81 19.50
CA ALA A 133 -0.57 -18.74 19.75
C ALA A 133 -0.96 -17.92 18.50
N SER A 134 -0.24 -18.07 17.38
CA SER A 134 -0.44 -17.24 16.17
C SER A 134 -1.59 -17.72 15.28
N GLY A 135 -2.15 -18.89 15.59
CA GLY A 135 -3.10 -19.58 14.72
C GLY A 135 -2.44 -20.15 13.46
N PRO A 136 -3.22 -20.61 12.47
CA PRO A 136 -2.70 -21.11 11.20
C PRO A 136 -1.97 -19.98 10.44
N GLY A 137 -1.03 -20.36 9.56
CA GLY A 137 -0.39 -19.42 8.64
C GLY A 137 -1.44 -18.68 7.80
N LYS A 138 -1.19 -17.41 7.50
CA LYS A 138 -2.16 -16.49 6.88
C LYS A 138 -1.65 -16.00 5.54
N ALA A 139 -2.52 -15.96 4.53
CA ALA A 139 -2.24 -15.18 3.33
C ALA A 139 -2.44 -13.69 3.64
N ILE A 140 -1.50 -12.88 3.17
CA ILE A 140 -1.57 -11.43 3.17
C ILE A 140 -1.58 -10.96 1.71
N ALA A 141 -2.41 -9.95 1.43
CA ALA A 141 -2.39 -9.23 0.18
C ALA A 141 -2.59 -7.75 0.48
N GLY A 142 -1.73 -6.90 -0.03
CA GLY A 142 -1.73 -5.48 0.26
C GLY A 142 -1.08 -4.66 -0.84
N GLN A 143 -1.05 -3.37 -0.61
CA GLN A 143 -0.42 -2.40 -1.48
C GLN A 143 0.44 -1.48 -0.62
N ILE A 144 1.67 -1.28 -1.06
CA ILE A 144 2.64 -0.38 -0.43
C ILE A 144 2.58 0.93 -1.20
N ASP A 145 2.34 2.05 -0.52
CA ASP A 145 2.25 3.37 -1.16
C ASP A 145 3.51 3.68 -1.96
N ARG A 146 4.69 3.37 -1.38
CA ARG A 146 5.96 3.48 -2.09
C ARG A 146 7.03 2.52 -1.58
N LEU A 147 7.74 1.90 -2.53
CA LEU A 147 8.86 1.00 -2.31
C LEU A 147 10.09 1.54 -3.06
N CYS A 148 11.22 1.72 -2.38
CA CYS A 148 12.48 2.06 -3.03
C CYS A 148 13.54 1.00 -2.72
N VAL A 149 14.09 0.41 -3.78
CA VAL A 149 15.08 -0.66 -3.70
C VAL A 149 16.46 -0.04 -3.93
N LEU A 150 17.29 0.01 -2.90
CA LEU A 150 18.67 0.51 -2.97
C LEU A 150 19.65 -0.68 -2.88
N PRO A 151 20.94 -0.49 -3.21
CA PRO A 151 21.91 -1.59 -3.22
C PRO A 151 22.06 -2.34 -1.89
N ASP A 152 21.88 -1.65 -0.76
CA ASP A 152 22.12 -2.14 0.60
C ASP A 152 20.88 -2.09 1.51
N GLN A 153 19.78 -1.47 1.05
CA GLN A 153 18.58 -1.32 1.85
C GLN A 153 17.30 -1.28 1.00
N LEU A 154 16.18 -1.59 1.64
CA LEU A 154 14.84 -1.48 1.07
C LEU A 154 14.05 -0.47 1.91
N LEU A 155 13.52 0.56 1.26
CA LEU A 155 12.67 1.56 1.92
C LEU A 155 11.21 1.26 1.59
N ILE A 156 10.40 1.06 2.62
CA ILE A 156 8.95 0.91 2.54
C ILE A 156 8.34 2.16 3.17
N VAL A 157 7.49 2.86 2.43
CA VAL A 157 6.87 4.12 2.86
C VAL A 157 5.36 4.02 2.73
N ASP A 158 4.66 4.51 3.75
CA ASP A 158 3.21 4.71 3.81
C ASP A 158 2.95 6.18 4.17
N TYR A 159 2.09 6.84 3.40
CA TYR A 159 1.78 8.26 3.55
C TYR A 159 0.59 8.46 4.50
N LYS A 160 0.88 8.71 5.78
CA LYS A 160 -0.15 9.16 6.73
C LYS A 160 -0.29 10.68 6.71
N THR A 161 -1.15 11.18 5.83
CA THR A 161 -1.46 12.62 5.71
C THR A 161 -2.49 13.14 6.74
N ASN A 162 -2.97 12.26 7.64
CA ASN A 162 -4.06 12.57 8.58
C ASN A 162 -3.62 13.15 9.94
N ARG A 163 -2.31 13.30 10.18
CA ARG A 163 -1.79 13.93 11.41
C ARG A 163 -0.49 14.69 11.11
N PRO A 164 -0.23 15.81 11.80
CA PRO A 164 1.15 16.28 11.93
C PRO A 164 1.97 15.15 12.58
N ALA A 165 3.17 14.87 12.03
CA ALA A 165 4.06 13.88 12.60
C ALA A 165 4.25 14.19 14.10
N PRO A 166 4.14 13.18 15.00
CA PRO A 166 4.41 13.39 16.40
C PRO A 166 5.83 13.97 16.54
N ARG A 167 5.96 15.06 17.29
CA ARG A 167 7.28 15.68 17.53
C ARG A 167 8.17 14.83 18.46
N ASP A 168 7.60 13.78 19.02
CA ASP A 168 8.19 12.87 19.98
C ASP A 168 7.94 11.42 19.54
N PRO A 169 8.98 10.57 19.40
CA PRO A 169 8.83 9.15 19.15
C PRO A 169 7.88 8.43 20.12
N ALA A 170 7.76 8.92 21.37
CA ALA A 170 6.84 8.37 22.37
C ALA A 170 5.35 8.65 22.06
N ALA A 171 5.06 9.54 21.10
CA ALA A 171 3.70 9.86 20.67
C ALA A 171 3.30 9.14 19.37
N VAL A 172 4.08 8.15 18.93
CA VAL A 172 3.67 7.20 17.89
C VAL A 172 2.58 6.30 18.48
N PRO A 173 1.39 6.19 17.86
CA PRO A 173 0.35 5.26 18.30
C PRO A 173 0.86 3.82 18.28
N GLU A 174 0.46 3.00 19.25
CA GLU A 174 0.72 1.56 19.21
C GLU A 174 0.07 0.93 17.96
N ALA A 175 0.79 -0.04 17.38
CA ALA A 175 0.47 -0.69 16.11
C ALA A 175 -0.68 -1.68 16.20
#